data_AF-A0A955EK49-F1
#
_entry.id   AF-A0A955EK49-F1
#
_cell.length_a   1.000
_cell.length_b   1.000
_cell.length_c   1.000
_cell.angle_alpha   90.00
_cell.angle_beta   90.00
_cell.angle_gamma   90.00
#
_symmetry.space_group_name_H-M   'P 1'
#
loop_
_entity.id
_entity.type
_entity.pdbx_description
1 polymer ?
#
loop_
_entity_poly.entity_id
_entity_poly.type
_entity_poly.pdbx_seq_one_letter_code
_entity_poly.pdbx_strand_id
1 'polypeptide(L)'
;MPSRNAIKDYVSDSFYHIYNRGVEKRKIFLDERDYAVFLSYFKVALSERIDEDIENEALSVVEEARLRRLNLHKDIELVAYCLVPNHFHF
;
A
#
# COMPACT_ATOMS: atom_id res chain seq x y z
N MET A 1 -26.32 9.18 2.39
CA MET A 1 -25.78 8.65 3.68
C MET A 1 -24.27 8.66 3.59
N PRO A 2 -23.54 9.14 4.61
CA PRO A 2 -22.08 8.99 4.63
C PRO A 2 -21.72 7.50 4.65
N SER A 3 -20.60 7.15 4.02
CA SER A 3 -20.10 5.77 4.05
C SER A 3 -19.76 5.36 5.49
N ARG A 4 -19.87 4.05 5.76
CA ARG A 4 -19.39 3.48 7.02
C ARG A 4 -17.89 3.84 7.18
N ASN A 5 -17.48 4.23 8.39
CA ASN A 5 -16.11 4.67 8.72
C ASN A 5 -15.65 5.94 7.97
N ALA A 6 -16.57 6.85 7.64
CA ALA A 6 -16.22 8.16 7.06
C ALA A 6 -15.41 9.06 8.02
N ILE A 7 -15.68 8.95 9.32
CA ILE A 7 -14.88 9.59 10.38
C ILE A 7 -13.84 8.56 10.82
N LYS A 8 -12.57 8.96 10.83
CA LYS A 8 -11.44 8.13 11.21
C LYS A 8 -10.72 8.78 12.36
N ASP A 9 -10.75 8.12 13.51
CA ASP A 9 -9.96 8.52 14.68
C ASP A 9 -8.63 7.78 14.64
N TYR A 10 -7.54 8.52 14.49
CA TYR A 10 -6.19 7.98 14.52
C TYR A 10 -5.58 8.23 15.90
N VAL A 11 -5.27 7.13 16.57
CA VAL A 11 -4.57 7.05 17.86
C VAL A 11 -3.17 6.51 17.62
N SER A 12 -2.19 7.01 18.38
CA SER A 12 -0.82 6.52 18.38
C SER A 12 -0.73 5.07 18.87
N ASP A 13 0.35 4.38 18.48
CA ASP A 13 0.70 3.04 18.97
C ASP A 13 -0.42 2.00 18.85
N SER A 14 -1.25 2.13 17.80
CA SER A 14 -2.44 1.33 17.58
C SER A 14 -2.38 0.57 16.26
N PHE A 15 -3.00 -0.62 16.23
CA PHE A 15 -3.10 -1.44 15.03
C PHE A 15 -4.39 -1.12 14.27
N TYR A 16 -4.28 -0.94 12.96
CA TYR A 16 -5.41 -0.69 12.08
C TYR A 16 -5.51 -1.79 11.04
N HIS A 17 -6.73 -2.32 10.87
CA HIS A 17 -7.04 -3.24 9.79
C HIS A 17 -7.61 -2.45 8.61
N ILE A 18 -6.85 -2.37 7.53
CA ILE A 18 -7.22 -1.69 6.29
C ILE A 18 -7.62 -2.74 5.28
N TYR A 19 -8.77 -2.54 4.63
CA TYR A 19 -9.22 -3.43 3.57
C TYR A 19 -9.88 -2.65 2.46
N ASN A 20 -9.76 -3.17 1.24
CA ASN A 20 -10.50 -2.69 0.09
C ASN A 20 -10.90 -3.87 -0.79
N ARG A 21 -11.99 -3.71 -1.54
CA ARG A 21 -12.55 -4.72 -2.42
C ARG A 21 -12.93 -4.10 -3.75
N GLY A 22 -12.69 -4.83 -4.83
CA GLY A 22 -13.07 -4.42 -6.17
C GLY A 22 -14.56 -4.09 -6.27
N VAL A 23 -14.88 -3.00 -6.98
CA VAL A 23 -16.26 -2.62 -7.30
C VAL A 23 -16.93 -3.80 -8.00
N GLU A 24 -18.16 -4.13 -7.58
CA GLU A 24 -18.90 -5.31 -8.04
C GLU A 24 -18.15 -6.64 -7.82
N LYS A 25 -17.25 -6.71 -6.83
CA LYS A 25 -16.41 -7.87 -6.51
C LYS A 25 -15.50 -8.32 -7.66
N ARG A 26 -15.26 -7.45 -8.63
CA ARG A 26 -14.37 -7.72 -9.76
C ARG A 26 -12.93 -7.93 -9.29
N LYS A 27 -12.18 -8.72 -10.04
CA LYS A 27 -10.75 -8.90 -9.79
C LYS A 27 -10.05 -7.55 -9.93
N ILE A 28 -9.17 -7.26 -8.97
CA ILE A 28 -8.29 -6.09 -8.94
C ILE A 28 -6.83 -6.48 -9.18
N PHE A 29 -6.51 -7.76 -8.97
CA PHE A 29 -5.25 -8.37 -9.40
C PHE A 29 -5.57 -9.42 -10.46
N LEU A 30 -5.19 -9.13 -11.71
CA LEU A 30 -5.46 -9.94 -12.89
C LEU A 30 -4.31 -10.90 -13.18
N ASP A 31 -3.08 -10.49 -12.88
CA ASP A 31 -1.87 -11.28 -13.04
C ASP A 31 -0.90 -11.08 -11.86
N GLU A 32 0.23 -11.80 -11.88
CA GLU A 32 1.28 -11.74 -10.84
C GLU A 32 1.97 -10.37 -10.78
N ARG A 33 2.03 -9.64 -11.90
CA ARG A 33 2.64 -8.33 -11.97
C ARG A 33 1.84 -7.32 -11.17
N ASP A 34 0.50 -7.40 -11.21
CA ASP A 34 -0.36 -6.54 -10.40
C ASP A 34 -0.05 -6.66 -8.90
N TYR A 35 0.18 -7.88 -8.39
CA TYR A 35 0.56 -8.09 -6.99
C TYR A 35 1.94 -7.49 -6.70
N ALA A 36 2.91 -7.69 -7.60
CA ALA A 36 4.26 -7.18 -7.44
C ALA A 36 4.27 -5.65 -7.40
N VAL A 37 3.60 -4.99 -8.34
CA VAL A 37 3.44 -3.52 -8.38
C VAL A 37 2.74 -3.02 -7.11
N PHE A 38 1.69 -3.70 -6.67
CA PHE A 38 0.96 -3.29 -5.48
C PHE A 38 1.82 -3.33 -4.20
N LEU A 39 2.58 -4.41 -3.99
CA LEU A 39 3.49 -4.55 -2.86
C LEU A 39 4.69 -3.61 -2.96
N SER A 40 5.12 -3.27 -4.17
CA SER A 40 6.26 -2.39 -4.40
C SER A 40 5.98 -0.96 -3.88
N TYR A 41 4.73 -0.50 -3.90
CA TYR A 41 4.33 0.77 -3.29
C TYR A 41 4.66 0.82 -1.79
N PHE A 42 4.31 -0.23 -1.05
CA PHE A 42 4.60 -0.33 0.38
C PHE A 42 6.08 -0.48 0.64
N LYS A 43 6.78 -1.29 -0.16
CA LYS A 43 8.24 -1.44 -0.07
C LYS A 43 8.93 -0.09 -0.17
N VAL A 44 8.61 0.72 -1.18
CA VAL A 44 9.22 2.05 -1.35
C VAL A 44 8.80 3.02 -0.24
N ALA A 45 7.52 3.04 0.16
CA ALA A 45 7.04 3.99 1.14
C ALA A 45 7.50 3.71 2.58
N LEU A 46 7.76 2.45 2.93
CA LEU A 46 8.09 2.01 4.30
C LEU A 46 9.56 1.65 4.51
N SER A 47 10.35 1.53 3.44
CA SER A 47 11.79 1.27 3.56
C SER A 47 12.53 2.53 4.00
N GLU A 48 13.64 2.34 4.71
CA GLU A 48 14.56 3.43 5.00
C GLU A 48 14.99 4.07 3.67
N ARG A 49 15.04 5.40 3.63
CA ARG A 49 15.59 6.12 2.48
C ARG A 49 17.08 5.80 2.40
N ILE A 50 17.40 4.80 1.59
CA ILE A 50 18.73 4.66 1.05
C ILE A 50 18.70 5.51 -0.22
N ASP A 51 19.56 6.52 -0.31
CA ASP A 51 19.72 7.35 -1.50
C ASP A 51 20.26 6.55 -2.71
N GLU A 52 20.52 5.26 -2.52
CA GLU A 52 20.85 4.32 -3.58
C GLU A 52 19.61 4.06 -4.45
N ASP A 53 19.80 4.21 -5.75
CA ASP A 53 18.84 3.90 -6.80
C ASP A 53 18.47 2.42 -6.79
N ILE A 54 17.67 1.99 -5.81
CA ILE A 54 16.95 0.72 -5.89
C ILE A 54 15.89 0.95 -6.96
N GLU A 55 16.28 0.76 -8.22
CA GLU A 55 15.36 0.77 -9.34
C GLU A 55 14.28 -0.26 -9.04
N ASN A 56 13.06 0.25 -8.82
CA ASN A 56 11.92 -0.61 -8.64
C ASN A 56 11.33 -0.88 -10.02
N GLU A 57 11.76 -1.96 -10.66
CA GLU A 57 11.33 -2.35 -12.02
C GLU A 57 9.79 -2.46 -12.17
N ALA A 58 9.07 -2.58 -11.05
CA ALA A 58 7.61 -2.60 -11.04
C ALA A 58 6.97 -1.20 -11.16
N LEU A 59 7.68 -0.11 -10.88
CA LEU A 59 7.14 1.26 -10.86
C LEU A 59 7.75 2.13 -11.95
N SER A 60 6.97 3.11 -12.42
CA SER A 60 7.55 4.19 -13.21
C SER A 60 8.38 5.14 -12.33
N VAL A 61 9.36 5.81 -12.94
CA VAL A 61 10.21 6.82 -12.28
C VAL A 61 9.38 7.89 -11.56
N VAL A 62 8.25 8.29 -12.14
CA VAL A 62 7.36 9.32 -11.57
C VAL A 62 6.63 8.80 -10.32
N GLU A 63 6.13 7.57 -10.36
CA GLU A 63 5.47 6.95 -9.21
C GLU A 63 6.45 6.76 -8.07
N GLU A 64 7.64 6.25 -8.38
CA GLU A 64 8.70 6.05 -7.40
C GLU A 64 9.09 7.36 -6.73
N ALA A 65 9.32 8.43 -7.49
CA ALA A 65 9.62 9.75 -6.94
C ALA A 65 8.51 10.28 -6.03
N ARG A 66 7.23 10.02 -6.35
CA ARG A 66 6.09 10.41 -5.51
C ARG A 66 6.06 9.65 -4.20
N LEU A 67 6.32 8.34 -4.21
CA LEU A 67 6.32 7.51 -3.00
C LEU A 67 7.51 7.81 -2.11
N ARG A 68 8.70 8.00 -2.69
CA ARG A 68 9.90 8.40 -1.97
C ARG A 68 9.68 9.73 -1.23
N ARG A 69 8.85 10.65 -1.76
CA ARG A 69 8.45 11.89 -1.06
C ARG A 69 7.52 11.69 0.13
N LEU A 70 6.70 10.62 0.14
CA LEU A 70 5.84 10.31 1.28
C LEU A 70 6.66 9.80 2.47
N ASN A 71 7.68 8.97 2.22
CA ASN A 71 8.59 8.36 3.21
C ASN A 71 7.95 8.15 4.60
N LEU A 72 7.20 7.07 4.73
CA LEU A 72 6.47 6.69 5.95
C LEU A 72 7.30 5.76 6.84
N HIS A 73 8.59 5.62 6.55
CA HIS A 73 9.51 4.81 7.34
C HIS A 73 9.56 5.32 8.79
N LYS A 74 9.42 4.40 9.76
CA LYS A 74 9.29 4.66 11.22
C LYS A 74 8.00 5.34 11.67
N ASP A 75 7.19 5.89 10.77
CA ASP A 75 5.88 6.44 11.12
C ASP A 75 4.79 5.37 11.09
N ILE A 76 4.90 4.40 10.16
CA ILE A 76 3.95 3.30 10.00
C ILE A 76 4.72 2.00 9.83
N GLU A 77 4.25 0.93 10.48
CA GLU A 77 4.77 -0.41 10.33
C GLU A 77 3.71 -1.32 9.69
N LEU A 78 4.10 -2.04 8.64
CA LEU A 78 3.24 -3.06 8.03
C LEU A 78 3.42 -4.40 8.75
N VAL A 79 2.43 -4.75 9.56
CA VAL A 79 2.51 -5.89 10.49
C VAL A 79 2.08 -7.21 9.82
N ALA A 80 1.03 -7.16 9.01
CA ALA A 80 0.52 -8.31 8.28
C ALA A 80 -0.15 -7.85 6.98
N TYR A 81 -0.30 -8.77 6.02
CA TYR A 81 -1.12 -8.53 4.84
C TYR A 81 -1.65 -9.84 4.24
N CYS A 82 -2.74 -9.73 3.50
CA CYS A 82 -3.31 -10.82 2.70
C CYS A 82 -3.85 -10.24 1.39
N LEU A 83 -3.34 -10.74 0.26
CA LEU A 83 -3.79 -10.34 -1.08
C LEU A 83 -4.58 -11.48 -1.71
N VAL A 84 -5.78 -11.17 -2.19
CA VAL A 84 -6.64 -12.11 -2.91
C VAL A 84 -7.20 -11.45 -4.16
N PRO A 85 -7.59 -12.18 -5.20
CA PRO A 85 -7.79 -11.60 -6.54
C PRO A 85 -8.73 -10.39 -6.62
N ASN A 86 -9.72 -10.27 -5.73
CA ASN A 86 -10.70 -9.18 -5.74
C ASN A 86 -10.71 -8.31 -4.48
N HIS A 87 -9.83 -8.53 -3.50
CA HIS A 87 -9.73 -7.70 -2.30
C HIS A 87 -8.38 -7.89 -1.60
N PHE A 88 -8.07 -7.01 -0.67
CA PHE A 88 -6.88 -7.15 0.17
C PHE A 88 -7.17 -6.71 1.59
N HIS A 89 -6.32 -7.18 2.49
CA HIS A 89 -6.31 -6.87 3.91
C HIS A 89 -4.88 -6.53 4.33
N PHE A 90 -4.72 -5.51 5.15
CA PHE A 90 -3.48 -5.06 5.80
C PHE A 90 -3.76 -4.83 7.28
#